data_AF-A0A0J9S2D3-F1
#
_entry.id   AF-A0A0J9S2D3-F1
#
_cell.length_a   1.000
_cell.length_b   1.000
_cell.length_c   1.000
_cell.angle_alpha   90.00
_cell.angle_beta   90.00
_cell.angle_gamma   90.00
#
_symmetry.space_group_name_H-M   'P 1'
#
loop_
_entity.id
_entity.type
_entity.pdbx_description
1 polymer ?
#
loop_
_entity_poly.entity_id
_entity_poly.type
_entity_poly.pdbx_seq_one_letter_code
_entity_poly.pdbx_strand_id
1 'polypeptide(L)'
;MSSFCPDLDKNNSSQNEFYLNCAFKYISSQPEKLYNIDASYIKEINKIEDPILRHIFTYFVHYYINGYIYFKDSKQHFRNQACQHLNRWLEGKKDLFTYDYKDNSFFKYEFKKIL
;
A
#
# COMPACT_ATOMS: atom_id res chain seq x y z
N MET A 1 -1.12 -19.85 18.65
CA MET A 1 -1.38 -18.41 18.88
C MET A 1 -2.59 -18.03 18.04
N SER A 2 -3.66 -17.54 18.68
CA SER A 2 -4.98 -17.38 18.07
C SER A 2 -4.93 -16.47 16.84
N SER A 3 -5.38 -17.02 15.71
CA SER A 3 -5.49 -16.39 14.40
C SER A 3 -6.69 -15.45 14.31
N PHE A 4 -6.94 -14.64 15.34
CA PHE A 4 -8.06 -13.71 15.33
C PHE A 4 -7.60 -12.38 14.73
N CYS A 5 -8.09 -12.10 13.53
CA CYS A 5 -7.91 -10.82 12.88
C CYS A 5 -9.18 -9.99 13.08
N PRO A 6 -9.13 -8.87 13.82
CA PRO A 6 -10.31 -8.06 14.06
C PRO A 6 -10.90 -7.55 12.74
N ASP A 7 -12.20 -7.36 12.72
CA ASP A 7 -12.87 -6.65 11.64
C ASP A 7 -12.60 -5.15 11.76
N LEU A 8 -12.48 -4.48 10.62
CA LEU A 8 -12.19 -3.04 10.57
C LEU A 8 -13.49 -2.27 10.37
N ASP A 9 -13.69 -1.21 11.16
CA ASP A 9 -14.80 -0.29 11.00
C ASP A 9 -14.32 0.99 10.29
N LYS A 10 -14.82 1.22 9.08
CA LYS A 10 -14.53 2.45 8.31
C LYS A 10 -15.15 3.71 8.93
N ASN A 11 -16.24 3.57 9.69
CA ASN A 11 -16.95 4.69 10.30
C ASN A 11 -16.34 5.07 11.66
N ASN A 12 -15.57 4.16 12.28
CA ASN A 12 -14.90 4.40 13.55
C ASN A 12 -13.44 3.93 13.52
N SER A 13 -12.65 4.58 12.67
CA SER A 13 -11.23 4.22 12.48
C SER A 13 -10.38 4.34 13.75
N SER A 14 -10.85 5.06 14.77
CA SER A 14 -10.15 5.25 16.05
C SER A 14 -9.97 3.97 16.87
N GLN A 15 -10.87 3.00 16.70
CA GLN A 15 -10.86 1.72 17.43
C GLN A 15 -10.18 0.60 16.65
N ASN A 16 -9.81 0.84 15.39
CA ASN A 16 -9.21 -0.19 14.55
C ASN A 16 -7.78 -0.52 15.02
N GLU A 17 -7.50 -1.82 15.06
CA GLU A 17 -6.22 -2.36 15.45
C GLU A 17 -5.58 -3.06 14.26
N PHE A 18 -4.30 -2.74 14.01
CA PHE A 18 -3.54 -3.36 12.94
C PHE A 18 -2.61 -4.43 13.49
N TYR A 19 -2.69 -5.61 12.90
CA TYR A 19 -1.81 -6.72 13.20
C TYR A 19 -1.14 -7.22 11.92
N LEU A 20 0.20 -7.35 11.95
CA LEU A 20 0.99 -7.76 10.77
C LEU A 20 0.56 -9.11 10.18
N ASN A 21 0.24 -10.08 11.03
CA ASN A 21 -0.27 -11.39 10.61
C ASN A 21 -1.67 -11.32 9.97
N CYS A 22 -2.38 -10.21 10.14
CA CYS A 22 -3.70 -9.96 9.57
C CYS A 22 -3.65 -9.06 8.33
N ALA A 23 -2.48 -8.58 7.94
CA ALA A 23 -2.32 -7.66 6.82
C ALA A 23 -2.89 -8.23 5.51
N PHE A 24 -2.75 -9.54 5.28
CA PHE A 24 -3.35 -10.19 4.11
C PHE A 24 -4.87 -10.05 4.10
N LYS A 25 -5.57 -10.12 5.25
CA LYS A 25 -7.02 -9.91 5.33
C LYS A 25 -7.41 -8.50 4.88
N TYR A 26 -6.59 -7.50 5.21
CA TYR A 26 -6.87 -6.09 4.94
C TYR A 26 -6.40 -5.63 3.55
N ILE A 27 -5.46 -6.34 2.94
CA ILE A 27 -4.84 -6.00 1.65
C ILE A 27 -5.36 -6.91 0.53
N SER A 28 -5.78 -8.14 0.85
CA SER A 28 -6.25 -9.14 -0.12
C SER A 28 -7.76 -9.25 -0.21
N SER A 29 -8.54 -8.56 0.62
CA SER A 29 -10.00 -8.58 0.52
C SER A 29 -10.44 -7.71 -0.67
N GLN A 30 -10.38 -8.39 -1.81
CA GLN A 30 -10.98 -8.10 -3.09
C GLN A 30 -10.23 -7.08 -3.96
N PRO A 31 -10.05 -7.38 -5.27
CA PRO A 31 -10.08 -6.34 -6.28
C PRO A 31 -11.50 -5.78 -6.33
N GLU A 32 -12.03 -5.31 -5.20
CA GLU A 32 -13.16 -4.41 -5.14
C GLU A 32 -12.67 -3.22 -5.92
N LYS A 33 -12.95 -3.27 -7.22
CA LYS A 33 -12.98 -2.16 -8.14
C LYS A 33 -11.94 -1.11 -7.76
N LEU A 34 -10.81 -1.04 -8.50
CA LEU A 34 -9.86 0.09 -8.57
C LEU A 34 -10.51 1.49 -8.84
N TYR A 35 -11.82 1.61 -8.68
CA TYR A 35 -12.72 2.70 -9.05
C TYR A 35 -12.78 3.84 -8.03
N ASN A 36 -11.99 3.83 -6.96
CA ASN A 36 -11.97 4.92 -5.97
C ASN A 36 -10.57 5.52 -5.79
N ILE A 37 -9.70 5.41 -6.80
CA ILE A 37 -8.45 6.19 -6.81
C ILE A 37 -8.79 7.59 -7.30
N ASP A 38 -8.46 8.61 -6.50
CA ASP A 38 -8.62 10.01 -6.88
C ASP A 38 -7.93 10.30 -8.23
N ALA A 39 -8.57 11.11 -9.08
CA ALA A 39 -8.06 11.49 -10.39
C ALA A 39 -6.65 12.10 -10.33
N SER A 40 -6.29 12.75 -9.21
CA SER A 40 -4.94 13.26 -8.95
C SER A 40 -3.89 12.16 -8.93
N TYR A 41 -4.11 11.07 -8.18
CA TYR A 41 -3.19 9.94 -8.17
C TYR A 41 -3.15 9.24 -9.54
N ILE A 42 -4.30 9.08 -10.21
CA ILE A 42 -4.34 8.49 -11.56
C ILE A 42 -3.47 9.30 -12.52
N LYS A 43 -3.55 10.63 -12.46
CA LYS A 43 -2.74 11.51 -13.30
C LYS A 43 -1.25 11.32 -13.05
N GLU A 44 -0.80 11.18 -11.81
CA GLU A 44 0.61 10.94 -11.49
C GLU A 44 1.06 9.53 -11.89
N ILE A 45 0.25 8.50 -11.60
CA ILE A 45 0.52 7.11 -12.01
C ILE A 45 0.65 7.00 -13.53
N ASN A 46 -0.18 7.72 -14.30
CA ASN A 46 -0.13 7.70 -15.76
C ASN A 46 1.12 8.36 -16.36
N LYS A 47 1.86 9.17 -15.60
CA LYS A 47 3.16 9.71 -16.03
C LYS A 47 4.29 8.69 -15.94
N ILE A 48 4.09 7.57 -15.25
CA ILE A 48 5.08 6.50 -15.13
C ILE A 48 5.14 5.75 -16.47
N GLU A 49 6.27 5.86 -17.15
CA GLU A 49 6.50 5.25 -18.47
C GLU A 49 6.54 3.73 -18.40
N ASP A 50 7.23 3.18 -17.39
CA ASP A 50 7.38 1.75 -17.22
C ASP A 50 6.05 1.10 -16.81
N PRO A 51 5.51 0.16 -17.61
CA PRO A 51 4.21 -0.44 -17.36
C PRO A 51 4.17 -1.32 -16.10
N ILE A 52 5.30 -1.90 -15.69
CA ILE A 52 5.44 -2.69 -14.46
C ILE A 52 5.40 -1.75 -13.27
N LEU A 53 6.17 -0.67 -13.28
CA LEU A 53 6.15 0.35 -12.23
C LEU A 53 4.75 0.96 -12.09
N ARG A 54 4.13 1.33 -13.21
CA ARG A 54 2.77 1.87 -13.21
C ARG A 54 1.79 0.92 -12.54
N HIS A 55 1.91 -0.38 -12.81
CA HIS A 55 1.08 -1.40 -12.17
C HIS A 55 1.33 -1.49 -10.66
N ILE A 56 2.59 -1.51 -10.22
CA ILE A 56 2.96 -1.54 -8.79
C ILE A 56 2.39 -0.33 -8.05
N PHE A 57 2.59 0.89 -8.60
CA PHE A 57 2.10 2.12 -7.99
C PHE A 57 0.58 2.21 -7.95
N THR A 58 -0.11 1.62 -8.94
CA THR A 58 -1.58 1.50 -8.91
C THR A 58 -2.06 0.73 -7.69
N TYR A 59 -1.44 -0.43 -7.39
CA TYR A 59 -1.76 -1.19 -6.19
C TYR A 59 -1.30 -0.49 -4.91
N PHE A 60 -0.12 0.13 -4.92
CA PHE A 60 0.40 0.87 -3.78
C PHE A 60 -0.57 1.97 -3.32
N VAL A 61 -1.03 2.81 -4.26
CA VAL A 61 -1.99 3.89 -3.99
C VAL A 61 -3.32 3.31 -3.51
N HIS A 62 -3.79 2.24 -4.14
CA HIS A 62 -5.02 1.58 -3.71
C HIS A 62 -4.94 1.11 -2.25
N TYR A 63 -3.84 0.44 -1.87
CA TYR A 63 -3.61 -0.02 -0.50
C TYR A 63 -3.42 1.13 0.48
N TYR A 64 -2.77 2.22 0.05
CA TYR A 64 -2.65 3.42 0.85
C TYR A 64 -4.02 4.04 1.16
N ILE A 65 -4.89 4.21 0.15
CA ILE A 65 -6.24 4.79 0.34
C ILE A 65 -7.08 3.90 1.26
N ASN A 66 -7.09 2.59 1.03
CA ASN A 66 -7.83 1.66 1.88
C ASN A 66 -7.30 1.67 3.31
N GLY A 67 -5.97 1.60 3.48
CA GLY A 67 -5.34 1.70 4.79
C GLY A 67 -5.66 3.01 5.49
N TYR A 68 -5.67 4.14 4.77
CA TYR A 68 -6.01 5.44 5.33
C TYR A 68 -7.46 5.49 5.82
N ILE A 69 -8.42 4.96 5.07
CA ILE A 69 -9.83 4.89 5.48
C ILE A 69 -9.98 4.17 6.82
N TYR A 70 -9.28 3.06 7.01
CA TYR A 70 -9.41 2.23 8.20
C TYR A 70 -8.50 2.63 9.36
N PHE A 71 -7.38 3.30 9.11
CA PHE A 71 -6.36 3.51 10.16
C PHE A 71 -6.03 4.97 10.46
N LYS A 72 -6.53 5.97 9.71
CA LYS A 72 -6.16 7.39 9.91
C LYS A 72 -6.29 7.88 11.36
N ASP A 73 -7.34 7.48 12.08
CA ASP A 73 -7.59 7.92 13.46
C ASP A 73 -7.18 6.87 14.50
N SER A 74 -6.68 5.70 14.09
CA SER A 74 -6.26 4.63 14.99
C SER A 74 -5.09 5.07 15.89
N LYS A 75 -4.84 4.32 16.97
CA LYS A 75 -3.66 4.57 17.83
C LYS A 75 -2.37 4.60 17.00
N GLN A 76 -1.45 5.48 17.37
CA GLN A 76 -0.23 5.75 16.61
C GLN A 76 0.57 4.49 16.27
N HIS A 77 0.68 3.52 17.20
CA HIS A 77 1.42 2.29 16.95
C HIS A 77 0.76 1.41 15.87
N PHE A 78 -0.57 1.39 15.76
CA PHE A 78 -1.28 0.66 14.70
C PHE A 78 -1.11 1.35 13.34
N ARG A 79 -1.18 2.68 13.30
CA ARG A 79 -0.85 3.45 12.09
C ARG A 79 0.56 3.18 11.61
N ASN A 80 1.52 3.23 12.52
CA ASN A 80 2.92 2.97 12.21
C ASN A 80 3.11 1.54 11.67
N GLN A 81 2.44 0.55 12.24
CA GLN A 81 2.52 -0.83 11.75
C GLN A 81 1.87 -1.00 10.37
N ALA A 82 0.72 -0.36 10.12
CA ALA A 82 0.08 -0.38 8.81
C ALA A 82 0.98 0.26 7.74
N CYS A 83 1.56 1.43 8.03
CA CYS A 83 2.52 2.10 7.13
C CYS A 83 3.79 1.27 6.91
N GLN A 84 4.36 0.70 7.97
CA GLN A 84 5.54 -0.17 7.87
C GLN A 84 5.26 -1.40 7.00
N HIS A 85 4.08 -1.99 7.14
CA HIS A 85 3.67 -3.11 6.31
C HIS A 85 3.59 -2.71 4.82
N LEU A 86 2.95 -1.59 4.52
CA LEU A 86 2.83 -1.09 3.15
C LEU A 86 4.21 -0.78 2.54
N ASN A 87 5.12 -0.18 3.30
CA ASN A 87 6.50 0.07 2.87
C ASN A 87 7.26 -1.24 2.57
N ARG A 88 7.11 -2.26 3.43
CA ARG A 88 7.71 -3.58 3.20
C ARG A 88 7.15 -4.27 1.96
N TRP A 89 5.84 -4.15 1.72
CA TRP A 89 5.22 -4.67 0.50
C TRP A 89 5.84 -4.02 -0.75
N LEU A 90 6.03 -2.70 -0.71
CA LEU A 90 6.62 -1.92 -1.79
C LEU A 90 8.09 -2.28 -2.04
N GLU A 91 8.88 -2.40 -0.98
CA GLU A 91 10.27 -2.87 -1.04
C GLU A 91 10.34 -4.27 -1.65
N GLY A 92 9.47 -5.19 -1.23
CA GLY A 92 9.40 -6.53 -1.80
C GLY A 92 9.04 -6.54 -3.29
N LYS A 93 8.17 -5.62 -3.75
CA LYS A 93 7.90 -5.45 -5.18
C LYS A 93 9.12 -4.90 -5.91
N LYS A 94 9.74 -3.85 -5.39
CA LYS A 94 10.97 -3.29 -5.96
C LYS A 94 12.02 -4.39 -6.12
N ASP A 95 12.33 -5.13 -5.07
CA ASP A 95 13.35 -6.19 -5.11
C ASP A 95 13.00 -7.27 -6.13
N LEU A 96 11.73 -7.70 -6.22
CA LEU A 96 11.28 -8.69 -7.22
C LEU A 96 11.52 -8.22 -8.67
N PHE A 97 11.27 -6.94 -8.96
CA PHE A 97 11.37 -6.39 -10.31
C PHE A 97 12.77 -5.81 -10.63
N THR A 98 13.62 -5.62 -9.63
CA THR A 98 15.02 -5.22 -9.81
C THR A 98 16.00 -6.38 -9.69
N TYR A 99 15.59 -7.57 -9.24
CA TYR A 99 16.50 -8.70 -9.02
C TYR A 99 17.26 -9.13 -10.28
N ASP A 100 16.68 -8.93 -11.48
CA ASP A 100 17.34 -9.19 -12.77
C ASP A 100 18.03 -7.95 -13.38
N TYR A 101 17.78 -6.75 -12.86
CA TYR A 101 18.40 -5.51 -13.35
C TYR A 101 19.61 -5.16 -12.48
N LYS A 102 20.82 -5.44 -12.99
CA LYS A 102 22.12 -5.11 -12.36
C LYS A 102 22.33 -3.61 -12.03
N ASP A 103 21.38 -2.74 -12.34
CA ASP A 103 21.47 -1.31 -12.09
C ASP A 103 20.22 -0.77 -11.36
N ASN A 104 20.36 -0.59 -10.04
CA ASN A 104 19.33 -0.11 -9.11
C ASN A 104 19.01 1.40 -9.23
N SER A 105 19.59 2.09 -10.22
CA SER A 105 19.51 3.55 -10.33
C SER A 105 18.12 4.05 -10.79
N PHE A 106 17.46 3.37 -11.73
CA PHE A 106 16.17 3.79 -12.29
C PHE A 106 15.04 3.85 -11.24
N PHE A 107 14.91 2.81 -10.42
CA PHE A 107 13.90 2.74 -9.37
C PHE A 107 14.12 3.79 -8.27
N LYS A 108 15.37 4.15 -7.98
CA LYS A 108 15.68 5.15 -6.94
C LYS A 108 15.25 6.57 -7.33
N TYR A 109 15.22 6.89 -8.63
CA TYR A 109 14.84 8.21 -9.13
C TYR A 109 13.32 8.41 -9.22
N GLU A 110 12.57 7.42 -9.70
CA GLU A 110 11.11 7.54 -9.81
C GLU A 110 10.42 7.49 -8.44
N PHE A 111 10.91 6.70 -7.48
CA PHE A 111 10.36 6.68 -6.12
C PHE A 111 10.51 8.00 -5.37
N LYS A 112 11.60 8.74 -5.61
CA LYS A 112 11.86 10.04 -4.97
C LYS A 112 11.00 11.18 -5.50
N LYS A 113 10.35 11.02 -6.66
CA LYS A 113 9.43 12.01 -7.23
C LYS A 113 8.01 11.86 -6.72
N ILE A 114 7.66 10.68 -6.20
CA ILE A 114 6.28 10.33 -5.81
C ILE A 114 6.07 10.45 -4.27
N LEU A 115 7.15 10.43 -3.48
CA LEU A 115 7.15 10.74 -2.04
C LEU A 115 7.59 12.18 -1.78
#